data_AF-A0A9E7Z5H8-F1
#
_entry.id   AF-A0A9E7Z5H8-F1
#
_cell.length_a   1.000
_cell.length_b   1.000
_cell.length_c   1.000
_cell.angle_alpha   90.00
_cell.angle_beta   90.00
_cell.angle_gamma   90.00
#
_symmetry.space_group_name_H-M   'P 1'
#
loop_
_entity.id
_entity.type
_entity.pdbx_description
1 polymer ?
#
loop_
_entity_poly.entity_id
_entity_poly.type
_entity_poly.pdbx_seq_one_letter_code
_entity_poly.pdbx_strand_id
1 'polypeptide(L)'
;MNISFTGKTFRSVGDLFFQAIVDGKVLSCFVTSEALSLCDCAHQKVSAEEIYRNYRDWIEQAASDLIRAGALAPVIVRGRDLAASRASLPHGGVPAYDLDRARQLRLVPRSSR
;
A
#
# COMPACT_ATOMS: atom_id res chain seq x y z
N MET A 1 2.10 -0.79 -21.54
CA MET A 1 3.10 -0.91 -20.46
C MET A 1 2.63 -1.99 -19.50
N ASN A 2 3.39 -3.08 -19.38
CA ASN A 2 3.10 -4.16 -18.47
C ASN A 2 3.84 -3.94 -17.15
N ILE A 3 3.10 -3.90 -16.04
CA ILE A 3 3.63 -3.68 -14.68
C ILE A 3 3.20 -4.86 -13.83
N SER A 4 4.15 -5.54 -13.21
CA SER A 4 3.89 -6.53 -12.17
C SER A 4 4.73 -6.24 -10.94
N PHE A 5 4.29 -6.70 -9.78
CA PHE A 5 5.02 -6.52 -8.52
C PHE A 5 5.56 -7.85 -8.05
N THR A 6 6.78 -7.84 -7.53
CA THR A 6 7.44 -9.07 -7.07
C THR A 6 6.92 -9.58 -5.73
N GLY A 7 6.17 -8.72 -5.00
CA GLY A 7 5.78 -8.95 -3.61
C GLY A 7 6.94 -8.96 -2.61
N LYS A 8 8.18 -8.75 -3.07
CA LYS A 8 9.37 -8.70 -2.23
C LYS A 8 9.53 -7.30 -1.65
N THR A 9 9.67 -7.25 -0.33
CA THR A 9 9.94 -6.01 0.40
C THR A 9 11.31 -6.07 1.06
N PHE A 10 12.01 -4.94 1.08
CA PHE A 10 13.26 -4.75 1.80
C PHE A 10 13.08 -3.59 2.79
N ARG A 11 13.51 -3.80 4.03
CA ARG A 11 13.39 -2.76 5.06
C ARG A 11 14.45 -1.68 4.86
N SER A 12 14.04 -0.44 5.02
CA SER A 12 14.93 0.67 5.38
C SER A 12 14.36 1.36 6.62
N VAL A 13 15.15 2.17 7.34
CA VAL A 13 14.76 2.74 8.63
C VAL A 13 13.47 3.56 8.50
N GLY A 14 12.35 3.01 8.98
CA GLY A 14 11.01 3.64 8.93
C GLY A 14 10.30 3.56 7.57
N ASP A 15 11.04 3.36 6.49
CA ASP A 15 10.53 3.33 5.11
C ASP A 15 10.49 1.90 4.55
N LEU A 16 9.78 1.72 3.43
CA LEU A 16 9.63 0.42 2.78
C LEU A 16 10.14 0.46 1.35
N PHE A 17 11.04 -0.45 1.01
CA PHE A 17 11.42 -0.73 -0.37
C PHE A 17 10.68 -1.95 -0.91
N PHE A 18 10.27 -1.90 -2.18
CA PHE A 18 9.71 -3.04 -2.90
C PHE A 18 10.06 -2.94 -4.40
N GLN A 19 9.84 -4.02 -5.13
CA GLN A 19 10.24 -4.10 -6.55
C GLN A 19 9.04 -4.31 -7.47
N ALA A 20 9.01 -3.52 -8.54
CA ALA A 20 8.16 -3.71 -9.71
C ALA A 20 8.97 -4.27 -10.88
N ILE A 21 8.32 -4.97 -11.78
CA ILE A 21 8.84 -5.38 -13.08
C ILE A 21 8.03 -4.62 -14.13
N VAL A 22 8.73 -3.78 -14.89
CA VAL A 22 8.16 -2.92 -15.93
C VAL A 22 8.74 -3.37 -17.26
N ASP A 23 7.90 -3.90 -18.13
CA ASP A 23 8.30 -4.41 -19.46
C ASP A 23 9.56 -5.31 -19.39
N GLY A 24 9.62 -6.18 -18.37
CA GLY A 24 10.71 -7.13 -18.13
C GLY A 24 11.91 -6.58 -17.34
N LYS A 25 11.93 -5.29 -16.99
CA LYS A 25 13.03 -4.67 -16.21
C LYS A 25 12.61 -4.46 -14.75
N VAL A 26 13.52 -4.76 -13.83
CA VAL A 26 13.31 -4.50 -12.40
C VAL A 26 13.43 -3.00 -12.13
N LEU A 27 12.43 -2.46 -11.44
CA LEU A 27 12.36 -1.07 -11.02
C LEU A 27 12.14 -1.01 -9.50
N SER A 28 12.96 -0.23 -8.82
CA SER A 28 12.88 -0.03 -7.38
C SER A 28 11.79 0.98 -7.03
N CYS A 29 10.90 0.60 -6.11
CA CYS A 29 9.88 1.45 -5.53
C CYS A 29 10.18 1.67 -4.05
N PHE A 30 9.83 2.85 -3.55
CA PHE A 30 10.10 3.28 -2.19
C PHE A 30 8.87 3.97 -1.62
N VAL A 31 8.40 3.53 -0.45
CA VAL A 31 7.30 4.15 0.28
C VAL A 31 7.87 4.86 1.50
N THR A 32 7.60 6.15 1.60
CA THR A 32 8.02 6.96 2.76
C THR A 32 7.27 6.54 4.03
N SER A 33 7.94 6.61 5.17
CA SER A 33 7.41 6.42 6.53
C SER A 33 6.16 7.27 6.81
N GLU A 34 6.13 8.51 6.34
CA GLU A 34 4.94 9.38 6.38
C GLU A 34 3.75 8.73 5.66
N ALA A 35 3.98 8.19 4.45
CA ALA A 35 2.94 7.52 3.67
C ALA A 35 2.47 6.23 4.35
N LEU A 36 3.38 5.44 4.92
CA LEU A 36 3.04 4.24 5.69
C LEU A 36 2.19 4.58 6.93
N SER A 37 2.44 5.73 7.55
CA SER A 37 1.68 6.19 8.73
C SER A 37 0.21 6.49 8.38
N LEU A 38 -0.11 6.85 7.13
CA LEU A 38 -1.50 7.00 6.69
C LEU A 38 -2.24 5.66 6.61
N CYS A 39 -1.52 4.56 6.44
CA CYS A 39 -2.07 3.21 6.43
C CYS A 39 -2.25 2.65 7.86
N ASP A 40 -1.37 3.00 8.80
CA ASP A 40 -1.52 2.64 10.23
C ASP A 40 -2.39 3.65 11.00
N CYS A 41 -3.63 3.86 10.55
CA CYS A 41 -4.57 4.79 11.21
C CYS A 41 -4.82 4.46 12.70
N ALA A 42 -4.61 3.21 13.10
CA ALA A 42 -4.81 2.74 14.47
C ALA A 42 -3.57 2.90 15.37
N HIS A 43 -2.45 3.44 14.82
CA HIS A 43 -1.18 3.63 15.53
C HIS A 43 -0.70 2.38 16.27
N GLN A 44 -0.91 1.19 15.67
CA GLN A 44 -0.67 -0.08 16.34
C GLN A 44 0.81 -0.47 16.40
N LYS A 45 1.74 0.41 16.00
CA LYS A 45 3.17 0.13 15.85
C LYS A 45 3.40 -1.09 14.95
N VAL A 46 2.63 -1.16 13.86
CA VAL A 46 2.72 -2.25 12.89
C VAL A 46 4.00 -2.08 12.08
N SER A 47 4.66 -3.19 11.77
CA SER A 47 5.88 -3.14 10.94
C SER A 47 5.57 -2.66 9.51
N ALA A 48 6.51 -1.98 8.86
CA ALA A 48 6.35 -1.50 7.48
C ALA A 48 6.00 -2.64 6.50
N GLU A 49 6.56 -3.83 6.70
CA GLU A 49 6.27 -5.02 5.91
C GLU A 49 4.83 -5.51 6.09
N GLU A 50 4.31 -5.38 7.31
CA GLU A 50 2.95 -5.78 7.62
C GLU A 50 1.92 -4.76 7.14
N ILE A 51 2.26 -3.46 7.20
CA ILE A 51 1.51 -2.41 6.50
C ILE A 51 1.47 -2.73 4.99
N TYR A 52 2.60 -3.08 4.38
CA TYR A 52 2.61 -3.47 2.96
C TYR A 52 1.73 -4.68 2.66
N ARG A 53 1.76 -5.72 3.49
CA ARG A 53 0.90 -6.90 3.30
C ARG A 53 -0.58 -6.55 3.41
N ASN A 54 -0.95 -5.73 4.38
CA ASN A 54 -2.34 -5.35 4.62
C ASN A 54 -2.86 -4.41 3.52
N TYR A 55 -2.02 -3.50 3.02
CA TYR A 55 -2.40 -2.46 2.07
C TYR A 55 -1.75 -2.64 0.69
N ARG A 56 -1.40 -3.89 0.34
CA ARG A 56 -0.63 -4.22 -0.87
C ARG A 56 -1.24 -3.62 -2.11
N ASP A 57 -2.50 -3.95 -2.38
CA ASP A 57 -3.18 -3.54 -3.61
C ASP A 57 -3.19 -2.01 -3.76
N TRP A 58 -3.35 -1.28 -2.65
CA TRP A 58 -3.37 0.17 -2.65
C TRP A 58 -1.98 0.77 -2.89
N ILE A 59 -0.96 0.26 -2.20
CA ILE A 59 0.43 0.72 -2.34
C ILE A 59 0.95 0.41 -3.76
N GLU A 60 0.70 -0.79 -4.25
CA GLU A 60 1.07 -1.22 -5.59
C GLU A 60 0.33 -0.43 -6.67
N GLN A 61 -0.97 -0.14 -6.49
CA GLN A 61 -1.71 0.71 -7.42
C GLN A 61 -1.12 2.13 -7.49
N ALA A 62 -0.82 2.76 -6.35
CA ALA A 62 -0.20 4.08 -6.33
C ALA A 62 1.16 4.11 -7.03
N ALA A 63 2.00 3.09 -6.82
CA ALA A 63 3.24 2.95 -7.56
C ALA A 63 2.99 2.73 -9.07
N SER A 64 2.01 1.91 -9.43
CA SER A 64 1.61 1.67 -10.81
C SER A 64 1.23 2.98 -11.53
N ASP A 65 0.46 3.83 -10.86
CA ASP A 65 0.01 5.14 -11.36
C ASP A 65 1.21 6.08 -11.58
N LEU A 66 2.15 6.12 -10.62
CA LEU A 66 3.38 6.91 -10.73
C LEU A 66 4.27 6.44 -11.88
N ILE A 67 4.45 5.12 -12.06
CA ILE A 67 5.27 4.61 -13.16
C ILE A 67 4.60 4.93 -14.51
N ARG A 68 3.26 4.79 -14.63
CA ARG A 68 2.53 5.17 -15.85
C ARG A 68 2.64 6.67 -16.15
N ALA A 69 2.74 7.51 -15.11
CA ALA A 69 2.98 8.94 -15.23
C ALA A 69 4.44 9.30 -15.59
N GLY A 70 5.33 8.31 -15.70
CA GLY A 70 6.72 8.52 -16.09
C GLY A 70 7.68 8.82 -14.94
N ALA A 71 7.33 8.46 -13.70
CA ALA A 71 8.22 8.63 -12.55
C ALA A 71 9.56 7.88 -12.75
N LEU A 72 10.66 8.55 -12.37
CA LEU A 72 12.01 8.01 -12.48
C LEU A 72 12.34 7.07 -11.31
N ALA A 73 13.31 6.18 -11.50
CA ALA A 73 13.77 5.27 -10.45
C ALA A 73 14.73 5.96 -9.45
N PRO A 74 14.59 5.74 -8.12
CA PRO A 74 13.52 4.95 -7.50
C PRO A 74 12.18 5.70 -7.54
N VAL A 75 11.09 4.95 -7.76
CA VAL A 75 9.74 5.52 -7.72
C VAL A 75 9.35 5.75 -6.26
N ILE A 76 9.15 7.02 -5.90
CA ILE A 76 8.86 7.43 -4.52
C ILE A 76 7.36 7.61 -4.34
N VAL A 77 6.76 6.72 -3.56
CA VAL A 77 5.35 6.76 -3.12
C VAL A 77 5.26 7.56 -1.82
N ARG A 78 4.60 8.72 -1.88
CA ARG A 78 4.34 9.61 -0.75
C ARG A 78 2.88 9.53 -0.30
N GLY A 79 2.57 10.13 0.83
CA GLY A 79 1.23 10.08 1.40
C GLY A 79 0.14 10.63 0.48
N ARG A 80 0.45 11.70 -0.27
CA ARG A 80 -0.46 12.27 -1.28
C ARG A 80 -0.75 11.32 -2.44
N ASP A 81 0.22 10.48 -2.80
CA ASP A 81 0.10 9.56 -3.94
C ASP A 81 -0.81 8.39 -3.55
N LEU A 82 -0.67 7.91 -2.31
CA LEU A 82 -1.62 6.98 -1.70
C LEU A 82 -3.02 7.60 -1.63
N ALA A 83 -3.16 8.82 -1.10
CA ALA A 83 -4.46 9.49 -1.00
C ALA A 83 -5.15 9.67 -2.37
N ALA A 84 -4.38 10.04 -3.40
CA ALA A 84 -4.88 10.15 -4.77
C ALA A 84 -5.30 8.79 -5.34
N SER A 85 -4.49 7.74 -5.15
CA SER A 85 -4.83 6.39 -5.60
C SER A 85 -6.07 5.83 -4.88
N ARG A 86 -6.32 6.26 -3.64
CA ARG A 86 -7.51 5.89 -2.86
C ARG A 86 -8.81 6.32 -3.53
N ALA A 87 -8.83 7.48 -4.18
CA ALA A 87 -10.00 7.94 -4.92
C ALA A 87 -10.35 7.05 -6.13
N SER A 88 -9.39 6.25 -6.59
CA SER A 88 -9.51 5.38 -7.78
C SER A 88 -9.85 3.93 -7.43
N LEU A 89 -9.87 3.53 -6.16
CA LEU A 89 -10.16 2.15 -5.73
C LEU A 89 -11.67 1.85 -5.71
N PRO A 90 -12.09 0.62 -6.06
CA PRO A 90 -13.47 0.19 -5.87
C PRO A 90 -13.87 0.26 -4.38
N HIS A 91 -15.16 0.45 -4.10
CA HIS A 91 -15.72 0.56 -2.74
C HIS A 91 -15.46 1.87 -1.98
N GLY A 92 -15.29 2.99 -2.71
CA GLY A 92 -15.19 4.32 -2.11
C GLY A 92 -13.83 4.61 -1.47
N GLY A 93 -12.77 3.97 -1.95
CA GLY A 93 -11.42 4.20 -1.44
C GLY A 93 -11.12 3.55 -0.10
N VAL A 94 -11.75 2.40 0.19
CA VAL A 94 -11.43 1.59 1.37
C VAL A 94 -10.60 0.38 0.91
N PRO A 95 -9.36 0.22 1.40
CA PRO A 95 -8.54 -0.96 1.11
C PRO A 95 -9.24 -2.27 1.49
N ALA A 96 -8.99 -3.36 0.75
CA ALA A 96 -9.60 -4.66 0.99
C ALA A 96 -9.42 -5.17 2.43
N TYR A 97 -8.23 -4.97 3.00
CA TYR A 97 -7.96 -5.29 4.41
C TYR A 97 -8.90 -4.58 5.40
N ASP A 98 -9.19 -3.29 5.19
CA ASP A 98 -10.11 -2.55 6.07
C ASP A 98 -11.55 -3.04 5.93
N LEU A 99 -11.97 -3.41 4.72
CA LEU A 99 -13.27 -4.04 4.48
C LEU A 99 -13.39 -5.39 5.19
N ASP A 100 -12.38 -6.25 5.07
CA ASP A 100 -12.38 -7.56 5.72
C ASP A 100 -12.32 -7.43 7.25
N ARG A 101 -11.52 -6.49 7.77
CA ARG A 101 -11.51 -6.17 9.20
C ARG A 101 -12.87 -5.67 9.68
N ALA A 102 -13.52 -4.75 8.95
CA ALA A 102 -14.85 -4.26 9.29
C ALA A 102 -15.90 -5.37 9.25
N ARG A 103 -15.81 -6.31 8.29
CA ARG A 103 -16.67 -7.50 8.24
C ARG A 103 -16.47 -8.40 9.44
N GLN A 104 -15.22 -8.72 9.79
CA GLN A 104 -14.89 -9.53 10.97
C GLN A 104 -15.44 -8.91 12.25
N LEU A 105 -15.28 -7.60 12.44
CA LEU A 105 -15.82 -6.87 13.61
C LEU A 105 -17.35 -6.86 13.67
N ARG A 106 -18.04 -6.86 12.51
CA ARG A 106 -19.51 -6.96 12.44
C ARG A 106 -20.02 -8.38 12.67
N LEU A 107 -19.20 -9.39 12.42
CA LEU A 107 -19.53 -10.81 12.60
C LEU A 107 -19.26 -11.31 14.02
N VAL A 108 -18.55 -10.54 14.86
CA VAL A 108 -18.50 -10.84 16.30
C VAL A 108 -19.90 -10.53 16.85
N PRO A 109 -20.67 -11.52 17.35
CA PRO A 109 -21.88 -11.20 18.09
C PRO A 109 -21.44 -10.27 19.21
N ARG A 110 -22.11 -9.13 19.35
CA ARG A 110 -22.08 -8.41 20.62
C ARG A 110 -22.70 -9.37 21.64
N SER A 111 -21.88 -10.20 22.27
CA SER A 111 -22.24 -10.83 23.54
C SER A 111 -22.37 -9.69 24.54
N SER A 112 -23.54 -9.06 24.50
CA SER A 112 -24.08 -8.35 25.64
C SER A 112 -24.20 -9.36 26.77
N ARG A 113 -23.71 -8.92 27.94
CA ARG A 113 -23.72 -9.60 29.25
C ARG A 113 -24.89 -10.55 29.49
#